data_AF-A0A1V5DZU2-F1
#
_entry.id   AF-A0A1V5DZU2-F1
#
_cell.length_a   1.000
_cell.length_b   1.000
_cell.length_c   1.000
_cell.angle_alpha   90.00
_cell.angle_beta   90.00
_cell.angle_gamma   90.00
#
_symmetry.space_group_name_H-M   'P 1'
#
loop_
_entity.id
_entity.type
_entity.pdbx_description
1 polymer ?
#
loop_
_entity_poly.entity_id
_entity_poly.type
_entity_poly.pdbx_seq_one_letter_code
_entity_poly.pdbx_strand_id
1 'polypeptide(L)'
;MPMGSISSSELRAFQRTIFQTYSNTYFNSSLFFPKKVRERVFTLYAFVRRADDFFDAQPQDQDGFYRFRTYAEKAIGLEPRHPVKDLPLAEDRAVIDAFAELGRSIHFDRLPG
;
A
#
# COMPACT_ATOMS: atom_id res chain seq x y z
N MET A 1 22.41 14.22 -0.93
CA MET A 1 21.24 15.09 -1.23
C MET A 1 19.98 14.30 -0.91
N PRO A 2 19.20 14.60 0.14
CA PRO A 2 17.98 13.85 0.41
C PRO A 2 16.86 14.37 -0.49
N MET A 3 16.39 13.52 -1.41
CA MET A 3 15.18 13.78 -2.21
C MET A 3 13.95 13.72 -1.29
N GLY A 4 13.09 14.73 -1.45
CA GLY A 4 12.05 15.13 -0.52
C GLY A 4 10.94 14.11 -0.29
N SER A 5 10.33 14.22 0.89
CA SER A 5 9.08 13.55 1.24
C SER A 5 7.97 13.96 0.28
N ILE A 6 7.29 12.99 -0.33
CA ILE A 6 6.07 13.23 -1.12
C ILE A 6 5.00 13.81 -0.18
N SER A 7 4.36 14.90 -0.58
CA SER A 7 3.28 15.52 0.21
C SER A 7 2.02 14.64 0.23
N SER A 8 1.19 14.79 1.26
CA SER A 8 -0.05 14.02 1.38
C SER A 8 -1.02 14.22 0.21
N SER A 9 -0.95 15.35 -0.50
CA SER A 9 -1.73 15.61 -1.72
C SER A 9 -1.21 14.85 -2.94
N GLU A 10 0.11 14.77 -3.09
CA GLU A 10 0.75 14.03 -4.18
C GLU A 10 0.52 12.53 -4.03
N LEU A 11 0.58 12.02 -2.79
CA LEU A 11 0.25 10.63 -2.49
C LEU A 11 -1.20 10.30 -2.87
N ARG A 12 -2.15 11.17 -2.54
CA ARG A 12 -3.57 10.99 -2.91
C ARG A 12 -3.78 11.05 -4.43
N ALA A 13 -3.04 11.91 -5.13
CA ALA A 13 -3.13 12.00 -6.59
C ALA A 13 -2.61 10.72 -7.26
N PHE A 14 -1.47 10.22 -6.80
CA PHE A 14 -0.87 8.97 -7.28
C PHE A 14 -1.80 7.77 -7.05
N GLN A 15 -2.35 7.64 -5.84
CA GLN A 15 -3.32 6.59 -5.50
C GLN A 15 -4.55 6.63 -6.41
N ARG A 16 -5.09 7.82 -6.69
CA ARG A 16 -6.26 7.98 -7.58
C ARG A 16 -5.95 7.56 -9.02
N THR A 17 -4.77 7.89 -9.53
CA THR A 17 -4.35 7.51 -10.88
C THR A 17 -4.22 5.99 -11.02
N ILE A 18 -3.53 5.32 -10.07
CA ILE A 18 -3.43 3.84 -10.09
C ILE A 18 -4.81 3.19 -10.07
N PHE A 19 -5.73 3.72 -9.26
CA PHE A 19 -7.10 3.24 -9.16
C PHE A 19 -7.89 3.36 -10.47
N GLN A 20 -7.76 4.49 -11.16
CA GLN A 20 -8.44 4.74 -12.43
C GLN A 20 -7.88 3.86 -13.57
N THR A 21 -6.58 3.60 -13.56
CA THR A 21 -5.92 2.86 -14.64
C THR A 21 -6.16 1.35 -14.56
N TYR A 22 -6.19 0.77 -13.36
CA TYR A 22 -6.13 -0.70 -13.21
C TYR A 22 -7.44 -1.37 -12.76
N SER A 23 -8.47 -0.63 -12.33
CA SER A 23 -9.73 -1.26 -11.89
C SER A 23 -10.96 -0.41 -12.12
N ASN A 24 -11.36 -0.23 -13.39
CA ASN A 24 -12.57 0.53 -13.75
C ASN A 24 -13.84 0.02 -13.04
N THR A 25 -13.98 -1.29 -12.87
CA THR A 25 -15.17 -1.89 -12.21
C THR A 25 -15.13 -1.70 -10.69
N TYR A 26 -13.98 -1.90 -10.04
CA TYR A 26 -13.85 -1.76 -8.58
C TYR A 26 -13.83 -0.28 -8.15
N PHE A 27 -13.25 0.61 -8.97
CA PHE A 27 -13.31 2.06 -8.79
C PHE A 27 -14.77 2.55 -8.82
N ASN A 28 -15.54 2.15 -9.83
CA ASN A 28 -16.95 2.52 -9.93
C ASN A 28 -17.79 1.98 -8.76
N SER A 29 -17.57 0.74 -8.33
CA SER A 29 -18.26 0.18 -7.15
C SER A 29 -17.86 0.88 -5.84
N SER A 30 -16.60 1.29 -5.70
CA SER A 30 -16.10 1.96 -4.48
C SER A 30 -16.64 3.37 -4.27
N LEU A 31 -17.12 4.03 -5.34
CA LEU A 31 -17.76 5.36 -5.25
C LEU A 31 -19.08 5.34 -4.49
N PHE A 32 -19.74 4.18 -4.39
CA PHE A 32 -20.97 4.02 -3.60
C PHE A 32 -20.70 3.86 -2.10
N PHE A 33 -19.46 3.63 -1.69
CA PHE A 33 -19.12 3.57 -0.27
C PHE A 33 -19.12 4.96 0.38
N PRO A 34 -19.51 5.05 1.66
CA PRO A 34 -19.26 6.23 2.48
C PRO A 34 -17.77 6.60 2.42
N LYS A 35 -17.46 7.90 2.40
CA LYS A 35 -16.09 8.43 2.20
C LYS A 35 -15.04 7.69 3.05
N LYS A 36 -15.34 7.46 4.33
CA LYS A 36 -14.43 6.75 5.25
C LYS A 36 -14.15 5.31 4.81
N VAL A 37 -15.15 4.57 4.33
CA VAL A 37 -14.98 3.19 3.86
C VAL A 37 -14.19 3.17 2.55
N ARG A 38 -14.48 4.10 1.64
CA ARG A 38 -13.75 4.23 0.37
C ARG A 38 -12.26 4.48 0.58
N GLU A 39 -11.89 5.40 1.48
CA GLU A 39 -10.48 5.68 1.80
C GLU A 39 -9.77 4.43 2.33
N ARG A 40 -10.42 3.62 3.17
CA ARG A 40 -9.85 2.35 3.67
C ARG A 40 -9.64 1.33 2.55
N VAL A 41 -10.63 1.17 1.67
CA VAL A 41 -10.54 0.29 0.50
C VAL A 41 -9.40 0.75 -0.43
N PHE A 42 -9.22 2.06 -0.58
CA PHE A 42 -8.14 2.62 -1.37
C PHE A 42 -6.75 2.29 -0.82
N THR A 43 -6.57 2.44 0.49
CA THR A 43 -5.32 2.05 1.15
C THR A 43 -5.04 0.56 1.00
N LEU A 44 -6.03 -0.31 1.23
CA LEU A 44 -5.86 -1.76 1.09
C LEU A 44 -5.49 -2.16 -0.34
N TYR A 45 -6.21 -1.64 -1.33
CA TYR A 45 -5.95 -1.96 -2.73
C TYR A 45 -4.58 -1.45 -3.18
N ALA A 46 -4.18 -0.24 -2.79
CA ALA A 46 -2.86 0.30 -3.13
C ALA A 46 -1.73 -0.62 -2.63
N PHE A 47 -1.86 -1.16 -1.42
CA PHE A 47 -0.91 -2.13 -0.86
C PHE A 47 -0.85 -3.42 -1.68
N VAL A 48 -2.00 -4.02 -1.99
CA VAL A 48 -2.05 -5.27 -2.76
C VAL A 48 -1.56 -5.07 -4.19
N ARG A 49 -2.01 -4.01 -4.87
CA ARG A 49 -1.60 -3.72 -6.24
C ARG A 49 -0.10 -3.45 -6.34
N ARG A 50 0.47 -2.76 -5.35
CA ARG A 50 1.91 -2.51 -5.35
C ARG A 50 2.72 -3.79 -5.19
N ALA A 51 2.25 -4.74 -4.39
CA ALA A 51 2.88 -6.05 -4.30
C ALA A 51 2.83 -6.81 -5.64
N ASP A 52 1.70 -6.71 -6.34
CA ASP A 52 1.45 -7.34 -7.65
C ASP A 52 2.33 -6.74 -8.76
N ASP A 53 2.54 -5.41 -8.76
CA ASP A 53 3.39 -4.71 -9.73
C ASP A 53 4.82 -5.30 -9.81
N PHE A 54 5.38 -5.81 -8.70
CA PHE A 54 6.71 -6.44 -8.70
C PHE A 54 6.75 -7.75 -9.49
N PHE A 55 5.64 -8.48 -9.57
CA PHE A 55 5.50 -9.72 -10.34
C PHE A 55 5.08 -9.47 -11.78
N ASP A 56 4.32 -8.40 -12.03
CA ASP A 56 3.92 -7.95 -13.37
C ASP A 56 5.08 -7.34 -14.16
N ALA A 57 6.09 -6.79 -13.47
CA ALA A 57 7.27 -6.23 -14.11
C ALA A 57 8.01 -7.26 -14.99
N GLN A 58 8.53 -6.79 -16.13
CA GLN A 58 9.36 -7.59 -17.05
C GLN A 58 10.70 -6.87 -17.29
N PRO A 59 11.82 -7.38 -16.73
CA PRO A 59 11.93 -8.55 -15.87
C PRO A 59 11.29 -8.34 -14.48
N GLN A 60 10.91 -9.43 -13.81
CA GLN A 60 10.33 -9.41 -12.45
C GLN A 60 11.32 -8.79 -11.46
N ASP A 61 10.83 -7.95 -10.54
CA ASP A 61 11.66 -7.31 -9.50
C ASP A 61 11.51 -8.03 -8.16
N GLN A 62 12.18 -9.19 -8.05
CA GLN A 62 12.16 -10.01 -6.83
C GLN A 62 12.80 -9.29 -5.64
N ASP A 63 13.89 -8.54 -5.87
CA ASP A 63 14.58 -7.81 -4.82
C ASP A 63 13.70 -6.67 -4.28
N GLY A 64 13.00 -5.95 -5.17
CA GLY A 64 12.00 -4.96 -4.81
C GLY A 64 10.88 -5.54 -3.96
N PHE A 65 10.35 -6.69 -4.37
CA PHE A 65 9.33 -7.40 -3.58
C PHE A 65 9.84 -7.79 -2.18
N TYR A 66 11.05 -8.32 -2.06
CA TYR A 66 11.60 -8.69 -0.74
C TYR A 66 11.81 -7.47 0.15
N ARG A 67 12.26 -6.33 -0.41
CA ARG A 67 12.32 -5.07 0.35
C ARG A 67 10.93 -4.65 0.83
N PHE A 68 9.96 -4.64 -0.08
CA PHE A 68 8.56 -4.28 0.22
C PHE A 68 7.99 -5.16 1.34
N ARG A 69 8.11 -6.49 1.20
CA ARG A 69 7.60 -7.46 2.18
C ARG A 69 8.26 -7.28 3.55
N THR A 70 9.58 -7.18 3.59
CA THR A 70 10.33 -7.07 4.85
C THR A 70 10.02 -5.77 5.58
N TYR A 71 9.83 -4.68 4.84
CA TYR A 71 9.40 -3.42 5.45
C TYR A 71 7.95 -3.52 5.96
N ALA A 72 7.06 -4.16 5.20
CA ALA A 72 5.68 -4.40 5.62
C ALA A 72 5.58 -5.24 6.89
N GLU A 73 6.34 -6.35 6.98
CA GLU A 73 6.44 -7.20 8.18
C GLU A 73 6.82 -6.35 9.40
N LYS A 74 7.87 -5.52 9.30
CA LYS A 74 8.29 -4.62 10.38
C LYS A 74 7.21 -3.59 10.75
N ALA A 75 6.58 -2.98 9.76
CA ALA A 75 5.59 -1.91 9.97
C ALA A 75 4.34 -2.39 10.73
N ILE A 76 4.02 -3.68 10.63
CA ILE A 76 2.93 -4.33 11.38
C ILE A 76 3.41 -5.10 12.62
N GLY A 77 4.69 -4.96 13.00
CA GLY A 77 5.26 -5.54 14.22
C GLY A 77 5.60 -7.03 14.14
N LEU A 78 5.77 -7.59 12.93
CA LEU A 78 6.26 -8.95 12.73
C LEU A 78 7.78 -8.97 12.59
N GLU A 79 8.38 -10.09 13.03
CA GLU A 79 9.78 -10.38 12.77
C GLU A 79 10.01 -10.67 11.28
N PRO A 80 10.95 -9.98 10.62
CA PRO A 80 11.25 -10.20 9.22
C PRO A 80 11.66 -11.63 8.91
N ARG A 81 11.01 -12.24 7.92
CA ARG A 81 11.41 -13.59 7.46
C ARG A 81 12.59 -13.57 6.51
N HIS A 82 12.87 -12.42 5.92
CA HIS A 82 13.95 -12.25 4.95
C HIS A 82 14.66 -10.91 5.16
N PRO A 83 15.77 -10.88 5.91
CA PRO A 83 16.47 -9.63 6.18
C PRO A 83 17.07 -9.09 4.88
N VAL A 84 16.65 -7.88 4.51
CA VAL A 84 17.23 -7.10 3.41
C VAL A 84 18.05 -5.95 3.98
N LYS A 85 19.09 -5.51 3.26
CA LYS A 85 19.94 -4.37 3.67
C LYS A 85 19.31 -3.02 3.34
N ASP A 86 18.68 -2.95 2.17
CA ASP A 86 18.17 -1.69 1.64
C ASP A 86 16.69 -1.49 1.95
N LEU A 87 16.30 -0.21 2.04
CA LEU A 87 14.91 0.18 2.18
C LEU A 87 14.18 0.11 0.84
N PRO A 88 12.84 -0.10 0.85
CA PRO A 88 12.02 0.07 -0.34
C PRO A 88 12.05 1.51 -0.86
N LEU A 89 11.48 1.72 -2.05
CA LEU A 89 11.30 3.08 -2.59
C LEU A 89 10.43 3.93 -1.66
N ALA A 90 10.49 5.25 -1.80
CA ALA A 90 9.69 6.16 -0.98
C ALA A 90 8.17 5.92 -1.13
N GLU A 91 7.73 5.65 -2.35
CA GLU A 91 6.33 5.32 -2.66
C GLU A 91 5.88 4.01 -2.00
N ASP A 92 6.72 2.97 -2.02
CA ASP A 92 6.47 1.69 -1.37
C ASP A 92 6.28 1.86 0.13
N ARG A 93 7.18 2.61 0.76
CA ARG A 93 7.12 2.90 2.20
C ARG A 93 5.83 3.63 2.55
N ALA A 94 5.46 4.65 1.78
CA ALA A 94 4.22 5.39 2.01
C ALA A 94 2.97 4.50 1.90
N VAL A 95 2.94 3.58 0.92
CA VAL A 95 1.85 2.60 0.77
C VAL A 95 1.80 1.64 1.97
N ILE A 96 2.95 1.14 2.40
CA ILE A 96 3.06 0.23 3.54
C ILE A 96 2.66 0.92 4.85
N ASP A 97 3.15 2.14 5.09
CA ASP A 97 2.86 2.90 6.31
C ASP A 97 1.38 3.22 6.43
N ALA A 98 0.75 3.63 5.31
CA ALA A 98 -0.69 3.86 5.26
C ALA A 98 -1.48 2.58 5.55
N PHE A 99 -1.05 1.43 5.02
CA PHE A 99 -1.67 0.14 5.32
C PHE A 99 -1.51 -0.27 6.79
N ALA A 100 -0.32 -0.10 7.36
CA ALA A 100 -0.07 -0.40 8.76
C ALA A 100 -0.86 0.54 9.70
N GLU A 101 -0.95 1.83 9.37
CA GLU A 101 -1.78 2.79 10.09
C GLU A 101 -3.26 2.44 10.00
N LEU A 102 -3.73 2.06 8.80
CA LEU A 102 -5.09 1.59 8.61
C LEU A 102 -5.38 0.41 9.55
N GLY A 103 -4.52 -0.61 9.57
CA GLY A 103 -4.64 -1.77 10.44
C GLY A 103 -4.71 -1.42 11.93
N ARG A 104 -3.91 -0.45 12.38
CA ARG A 104 -3.98 0.08 13.76
C ARG A 104 -5.28 0.84 14.02
N SER A 105 -5.72 1.65 13.06
CA SER A 105 -6.88 2.56 13.22
C SER A 105 -8.23 1.87 13.22
N ILE A 106 -8.37 0.76 12.49
CA ILE A 106 -9.64 0.05 12.42
C ILE A 106 -9.81 -0.87 13.62
N HIS A 107 -8.71 -1.25 14.28
CA HIS A 107 -8.59 -2.47 15.07
C HIS A 107 -9.17 -3.65 14.26
N PHE A 108 -8.48 -4.77 14.07
CA PHE A 108 -9.20 -5.98 13.61
C PHE A 108 -10.12 -6.53 14.75
N ASP A 109 -10.79 -5.63 15.48
CA ASP A 109 -11.73 -5.90 16.54
C ASP A 109 -13.02 -6.39 15.88
N ARG A 110 -13.14 -7.72 15.95
CA ARG A 110 -14.36 -8.54 15.93
C ARG A 110 -15.62 -7.71 15.69
N LEU A 111 -16.17 -7.83 14.47
CA LEU A 111 -17.53 -7.40 14.18
C LEU A 111 -18.45 -7.84 15.34
N PRO A 112 -19.29 -6.94 15.90
CA PRO A 112 -20.30 -7.38 16.85
C PRO A 112 -21.18 -8.41 16.13
N GLY A 113 -21.29 -9.59 16.76
CA GLY A 113 -22.27 -10.61 16.38
C GLY A 113 -23.68 -10.22 16.76
#